data_AF-A0A423XPL9-F1
#
_entry.id   AF-A0A423XPL9-F1
#
_cell.length_a   1.000
_cell.length_b   1.000
_cell.length_c   1.000
_cell.angle_alpha   90.00
_cell.angle_beta   90.00
_cell.angle_gamma   90.00
#
_symmetry.space_group_name_H-M   'P 1'
#
loop_
_entity.id
_entity.type
_entity.pdbx_description
1 polymer ?
#
loop_
_entity_poly.entity_id
_entity_poly.type
_entity_poly.pdbx_seq_one_letter_code
_entity_poly.pdbx_strand_id
1 'polypeptide(L)'
;LSQDNLAEMIKRFDETGRSQIMVEPVEDVTAYGVVDCQGAQLQPGESVPVVGIVEIPKADVAPSNLAVVGRYVLGADIWPLLAKTPPGAGDEIQLTDSIAMLMDKE
;
A
#
# COMPACT_ATOMS: atom_id res chain seq x y z
N LEU A 1 -11.90 -6.91 17.09
CA LEU A 1 -10.53 -7.37 16.74
C LEU A 1 -10.49 -8.63 15.87
N SER A 2 -11.55 -9.45 15.80
CA SER A 2 -11.54 -10.71 15.04
C SER A 2 -12.27 -10.69 13.69
N GLN A 3 -12.85 -9.55 13.30
CA GLN A 3 -13.70 -9.46 12.09
C GLN A 3 -13.21 -8.38 11.13
N ASP A 4 -12.90 -7.19 11.63
CA ASP A 4 -12.53 -6.05 10.79
C ASP A 4 -11.01 -5.88 10.64
N ASN A 5 -10.60 -4.93 9.79
CA ASN A 5 -9.22 -4.50 9.60
C ASN A 5 -8.31 -5.65 9.15
N LEU A 6 -7.29 -6.02 9.93
CA LEU A 6 -6.33 -7.05 9.55
C LEU A 6 -7.02 -8.41 9.29
N ALA A 7 -8.06 -8.75 10.06
CA ALA A 7 -8.80 -9.99 9.84
C ALA A 7 -9.50 -10.01 8.47
N GLU A 8 -10.08 -8.87 8.08
CA GLU A 8 -10.73 -8.69 6.78
C GLU A 8 -9.72 -8.66 5.63
N MET A 9 -8.56 -8.02 5.83
CA MET A 9 -7.44 -8.07 4.87
C MET A 9 -6.96 -9.50 4.63
N ILE A 10 -6.78 -10.30 5.69
CA ILE A 10 -6.38 -11.71 5.56
C ILE A 10 -7.43 -12.48 4.78
N LYS A 11 -8.71 -12.34 5.15
CA LYS A 11 -9.81 -12.99 4.44
C LYS A 11 -9.84 -12.60 2.96
N ARG A 12 -9.66 -11.31 2.64
CA ARG A 12 -9.65 -10.82 1.26
C ARG A 12 -8.46 -11.34 0.47
N PHE A 13 -7.29 -11.42 1.09
CA PHE A 13 -6.10 -12.03 0.51
C PHE A 13 -6.35 -13.52 0.21
N ASP A 14 -6.91 -14.27 1.16
CA ASP A 14 -7.22 -15.69 0.97
C ASP A 14 -8.23 -15.93 -0.17
N GLU A 15 -9.19 -15.02 -0.35
CA GLU A 15 -10.21 -15.10 -1.41
C GLU A 15 -9.69 -14.72 -2.80
N THR A 16 -8.73 -13.80 -2.89
CA THR A 16 -8.35 -13.16 -4.16
C THR A 16 -6.91 -13.43 -4.59
N GLY A 17 -6.05 -13.85 -3.66
CA GLY A 17 -4.61 -13.93 -3.84
C GLY A 17 -3.92 -12.57 -4.03
N ARG A 18 -4.63 -11.46 -3.84
CA ARG A 18 -4.11 -10.10 -4.04
C ARG A 18 -3.61 -9.51 -2.75
N SER A 19 -2.42 -8.93 -2.77
CA SER A 19 -1.84 -8.21 -1.64
C SER A 19 -2.78 -7.11 -1.13
N GLN A 20 -2.84 -6.93 0.18
CA GLN A 20 -3.69 -5.95 0.86
C GLN A 20 -2.83 -4.93 1.61
N ILE A 21 -3.16 -3.65 1.45
CA ILE A 21 -2.51 -2.52 2.13
C ILE A 21 -3.61 -1.72 2.83
N MET A 22 -3.48 -1.54 4.14
CA MET A 22 -4.44 -0.74 4.89
C MET A 22 -4.13 0.75 4.74
N VAL A 23 -5.17 1.52 4.42
CA VAL A 23 -5.08 2.97 4.28
C VAL A 23 -6.15 3.67 5.10
N GLU A 24 -5.88 4.93 5.46
CA GLU A 24 -6.86 5.83 6.04
C GLU A 24 -6.77 7.21 5.39
N PRO A 25 -7.88 7.96 5.30
CA PRO A 25 -7.85 9.33 4.80
C PRO A 25 -7.14 10.25 5.81
N VAL A 26 -6.20 11.07 5.32
CA VAL A 26 -5.49 12.07 6.11
C VAL A 26 -5.66 13.47 5.51
N GLU A 27 -5.53 14.49 6.35
CA GLU A 27 -5.48 15.89 5.90
C GLU A 27 -4.09 16.27 5.38
N ASP A 28 -3.03 15.76 6.03
CA ASP A 28 -1.64 15.98 5.64
C ASP A 28 -1.02 14.68 5.10
N VAL A 29 -0.76 14.67 3.80
CA VAL A 29 -0.18 13.54 3.07
C VAL A 29 1.34 13.49 3.12
N THR A 30 2.00 14.57 3.57
CA THR A 30 3.44 14.79 3.38
C THR A 30 4.32 14.02 4.38
N ALA A 31 3.72 13.24 5.28
CA ALA A 31 4.40 12.44 6.28
C ALA A 31 4.24 10.93 6.09
N TYR A 32 3.59 10.49 5.00
CA TYR A 32 3.17 9.10 4.82
C TYR A 32 3.46 8.57 3.42
N GLY A 33 3.49 7.24 3.29
CA GLY A 33 3.27 6.59 2.00
C GLY A 33 1.82 6.76 1.57
N VAL A 34 1.58 7.19 0.32
CA VAL A 34 0.24 7.48 -0.21
C VAL A 34 -0.02 6.63 -1.44
N VAL A 35 -1.20 5.99 -1.49
CA VAL A 35 -1.58 5.09 -2.59
C VAL A 35 -2.29 5.83 -3.73
N ASP A 36 -2.14 5.32 -4.94
CA ASP A 36 -2.93 5.72 -6.12
C ASP A 36 -3.97 4.64 -6.43
N CYS A 37 -5.25 5.01 -6.32
CA CYS A 37 -6.39 4.15 -6.67
C CYS A 37 -7.11 4.63 -7.95
N GLN A 38 -6.45 5.44 -8.79
CA GLN A 38 -7.01 6.05 -10.01
C GLN A 38 -8.35 6.78 -9.79
N GLY A 39 -8.51 7.44 -8.63
CA GLY A 39 -9.73 8.14 -8.26
C GLY A 39 -10.90 7.25 -7.84
N ALA A 40 -10.69 5.94 -7.65
CA ALA A 40 -11.70 5.08 -7.05
C ALA A 40 -12.06 5.56 -5.63
N GLN A 41 -13.36 5.61 -5.34
CA GLN A 41 -13.85 5.88 -3.99
C GLN A 41 -13.81 4.59 -3.17
N LEU A 42 -13.42 4.71 -1.90
CA LEU A 42 -13.27 3.59 -0.98
C LEU A 42 -14.09 3.86 0.29
N GLN A 43 -15.00 2.96 0.63
CA GLN A 43 -15.68 3.00 1.94
C GLN A 43 -14.88 2.19 2.98
N PRO A 44 -15.02 2.48 4.29
CA PRO A 44 -14.39 1.67 5.33
C PRO A 44 -14.73 0.18 5.20
N GLY A 45 -13.72 -0.68 5.21
CA GLY A 45 -13.85 -2.14 5.05
C GLY A 45 -13.79 -2.63 3.60
N GLU A 46 -13.89 -1.74 2.61
CA GLU A 46 -13.78 -2.13 1.20
C GLU A 46 -12.31 -2.30 0.77
N SER A 47 -12.10 -2.93 -0.38
CA SER A 47 -10.80 -3.01 -1.04
C SER A 47 -10.94 -2.68 -2.52
N VAL A 48 -10.08 -1.79 -3.01
CA VAL A 48 -9.99 -1.41 -4.43
C VAL A 48 -8.58 -1.68 -4.95
N PRO A 49 -8.40 -1.90 -6.26
CA PRO A 49 -7.06 -1.99 -6.85
C PRO A 49 -6.26 -0.72 -6.60
N VAL A 50 -4.98 -0.91 -6.24
CA VAL A 50 -3.98 0.14 -6.15
C VAL A 50 -3.05 -0.01 -7.36
N VAL A 51 -2.74 1.10 -8.02
CA VAL A 51 -1.86 1.13 -9.20
C VAL A 51 -0.52 1.81 -8.94
N GLY A 52 -0.36 2.41 -7.77
CA GLY A 52 0.87 3.08 -7.39
C GLY A 52 0.92 3.37 -5.90
N ILE A 53 2.12 3.56 -5.39
CA ILE A 53 2.38 4.01 -4.02
C ILE A 53 3.58 4.95 -4.06
N VAL A 54 3.49 6.08 -3.35
CA VAL A 54 4.53 7.10 -3.30
C VAL A 54 4.90 7.35 -1.85
N GLU A 55 6.18 7.19 -1.51
CA GLU A 55 6.71 7.50 -0.19
C GLU A 55 6.84 9.02 -0.01
N ILE A 56 6.18 9.59 1.01
CA ILE A 56 6.32 10.99 1.43
C ILE A 56 6.18 11.96 0.24
N PRO A 57 5.01 11.99 -0.45
CA PRO A 57 4.80 12.87 -1.58
C PRO A 57 4.76 14.34 -1.15
N LYS A 58 5.02 15.24 -2.10
CA LYS A 58 4.61 16.64 -1.93
C LYS A 58 3.09 16.74 -2.06
N ALA A 59 2.48 17.67 -1.33
CA ALA A 59 1.02 17.81 -1.29
C ALA A 59 0.39 18.09 -2.67
N ASP A 60 1.10 18.76 -3.57
CA ASP A 60 0.64 19.13 -4.91
C ASP A 60 0.70 18.00 -5.95
N VAL A 61 1.42 16.91 -5.64
CA VAL A 61 1.57 15.76 -6.54
C VAL A 61 1.07 14.44 -5.92
N ALA A 62 0.48 14.49 -4.72
CA ALA A 62 -0.05 13.32 -4.05
C ALA A 62 -1.19 12.70 -4.89
N PRO A 63 -1.17 11.38 -5.15
CA PRO A 63 -2.16 10.74 -6.02
C PRO A 63 -3.53 10.58 -5.35
N SER A 64 -3.58 10.63 -4.01
CA SER A 64 -4.81 10.63 -3.22
C SER A 64 -4.54 11.23 -1.83
N ASN A 65 -5.52 11.17 -0.94
CA ASN A 65 -5.35 11.45 0.49
C ASN A 65 -5.34 10.17 1.35
N LEU A 66 -5.17 9.00 0.74
CA LEU A 66 -5.18 7.70 1.42
C LEU A 66 -3.76 7.33 1.85
N ALA A 67 -3.45 7.56 3.13
CA ALA A 67 -2.16 7.26 3.73
C ALA A 67 -2.10 5.82 4.23
N VAL A 68 -0.92 5.19 4.08
CA VAL A 68 -0.67 3.83 4.56
C VAL A 68 -0.53 3.80 6.09
N VAL A 69 -1.34 2.95 6.73
CA VAL A 69 -1.43 2.82 8.21
C VAL A 69 -0.31 1.94 8.81
N GLY A 70 0.35 1.13 7.97
CA GLY A 70 1.36 0.16 8.42
C GLY A 70 0.77 -1.21 8.78
N ARG A 71 -0.24 -1.66 8.03
CA ARG A 71 -0.71 -3.05 8.01
C ARG A 71 -0.71 -3.56 6.58
N TYR A 72 -0.15 -4.75 6.40
CA TYR A 72 0.05 -5.36 5.10
C TYR A 72 -0.24 -6.86 5.17
N VAL A 73 -0.87 -7.39 4.13
CA VAL A 73 -0.90 -8.82 3.83
C VAL A 73 -0.34 -8.97 2.43
N LEU A 74 0.90 -9.43 2.29
CA LEU A 74 1.61 -9.42 1.01
C LEU A 74 1.81 -10.85 0.50
N GLY A 75 1.67 -11.02 -0.82
CA GLY A 75 2.03 -12.24 -1.52
C GLY A 75 3.52 -12.55 -1.36
N ALA A 76 3.87 -13.84 -1.37
CA ALA A 76 5.26 -14.30 -1.21
C ALA A 76 6.19 -13.80 -2.33
N ASP A 77 5.63 -13.35 -3.45
CA ASP A 77 6.39 -12.73 -4.54
C ASP A 77 7.10 -11.44 -4.11
N ILE A 78 6.75 -10.84 -2.96
CA ILE A 78 7.48 -9.71 -2.39
C ILE A 78 8.93 -10.06 -2.00
N TRP A 79 9.23 -11.32 -1.63
CA TRP A 79 10.55 -11.70 -1.11
C TRP A 79 11.70 -11.45 -2.10
N PRO A 80 11.65 -11.93 -3.36
CA PRO A 80 12.69 -11.61 -4.33
C PRO A 80 12.72 -10.12 -4.69
N LEU A 81 11.63 -9.39 -4.51
CA LEU A 81 11.55 -7.96 -4.76
C LEU A 81 12.28 -7.17 -3.68
N LEU A 82 12.00 -7.44 -2.40
CA LEU A 82 12.71 -6.87 -1.26
C LEU A 82 14.23 -7.05 -1.37
N ALA A 83 14.69 -8.23 -1.78
CA ALA A 83 16.11 -8.54 -1.89
C ALA A 83 16.85 -7.72 -2.98
N LYS A 84 16.12 -7.20 -3.98
CA LYS A 84 16.68 -6.41 -5.09
C LYS A 84 16.34 -4.91 -5.00
N THR A 85 15.51 -4.51 -4.04
CA THR A 85 15.10 -3.12 -3.85
C THR A 85 16.35 -2.28 -3.53
N PRO A 86 16.66 -1.27 -4.35
CA PRO A 86 17.78 -0.39 -4.08
C PRO A 86 17.47 0.51 -2.87
N PRO A 87 18.48 1.05 -2.18
CA PRO A 87 18.27 2.12 -1.21
C PRO A 87 17.57 3.33 -1.86
N GLY A 88 16.58 3.87 -1.16
CA GLY A 88 15.78 5.01 -1.57
C GLY A 88 16.06 6.25 -0.71
N ALA A 89 14.98 6.91 -0.24
CA ALA A 89 15.09 8.07 0.64
C ALA A 89 15.86 7.72 1.92
N GLY A 90 16.82 8.57 2.30
CA GLY A 90 17.62 8.40 3.51
C GLY A 90 18.64 7.26 3.46
N ASP A 91 18.96 6.72 2.29
CA ASP A 91 19.85 5.54 2.11
C ASP A 91 19.29 4.26 2.76
N GLU A 92 17.96 4.20 2.91
CA GLU A 92 17.23 3.06 3.46
C GLU A 92 16.53 2.25 2.36
N ILE A 93 16.44 0.92 2.53
CA ILE A 93 15.62 0.07 1.67
C ILE A 93 14.16 0.20 2.09
N GLN A 94 13.33 0.79 1.23
CA GLN A 94 11.94 1.06 1.54
C GLN A 94 11.02 -0.10 1.15
N LEU A 95 10.08 -0.42 2.04
CA LEU A 95 9.05 -1.43 1.76
C LEU A 95 8.12 -0.96 0.62
N THR A 96 7.81 0.34 0.56
CA THR A 96 6.91 0.92 -0.44
C THR A 96 7.45 0.77 -1.86
N ASP A 97 8.75 0.92 -2.07
CA ASP A 97 9.40 0.64 -3.36
C ASP A 97 9.27 -0.84 -3.76
N SER A 98 9.37 -1.74 -2.77
CA SER A 98 9.21 -3.19 -3.00
C SER A 98 7.77 -3.54 -3.37
N ILE A 99 6.79 -2.90 -2.71
CA ILE A 99 5.37 -3.04 -3.00
C ILE A 99 5.05 -2.47 -4.40
N ALA A 100 5.64 -1.34 -4.79
CA ALA A 100 5.47 -0.78 -6.13
C ALA A 100 5.91 -1.78 -7.21
N MET A 101 7.05 -2.46 -7.01
CA MET A 101 7.48 -3.54 -7.92
C MET A 101 6.56 -4.78 -7.88
N LEU A 102 5.88 -5.03 -6.75
CA LEU A 102 4.95 -6.16 -6.61
C LEU A 102 3.68 -5.92 -7.41
N MET A 103 3.22 -4.67 -7.53
CA MET A 103 2.04 -4.32 -8.32
C MET A 103 2.19 -4.74 -9.80
N ASP A 104 3.40 -4.69 -10.36
CA ASP A 104 3.67 -5.16 -11.73
C ASP A 104 3.57 -6.69 -11.90
N LYS A 105 3.53 -7.44 -10.80
CA LYS A 105 3.45 -8.91 -10.78
C LYS A 105 2.04 -9.44 -10.53
N GLU A 106 1.19 -8.65 -9.91
CA GLU A 106 -0.16 -9.07 -9.50
C GLU A 106 -1.24 -8.64 -10.48
#